data_AF-K1S0C5-F1
#
_entry.id   AF-K1S0C5-F1
#
_cell.length_a   1.000
_cell.length_b   1.000
_cell.length_c   1.000
_cell.angle_alpha   90.00
_cell.angle_beta   90.00
_cell.angle_gamma   90.00
#
_symmetry.space_group_name_H-M   'P 1'
#
loop_
_entity.id
_entity.type
_entity.pdbx_description
1 polymer ?
#
loop_
_entity_poly.entity_id
_entity_poly.type
_entity_poly.pdbx_seq_one_letter_code
_entity_poly.pdbx_strand_id
1 'polypeptide(L)'
;MEFVMPAFACIVVVFGLIKKVPVFDVFISGAKEGVKLLYNIAPTIMGLVFAVDLLQSSGAIDAICALIQPTAEFLGFPKEIVPLVLLRPVSGSGSTALLTALYKTCGPDSFAGRTASVLAGSSETTFYAIAMYFGCIR
;
A
#
# COMPACT_ATOMS: atom_id res chain seq x y z
N MET A 1 -3.44 8.63 18.17
CA MET A 1 -2.86 7.50 17.41
C MET A 1 -1.34 7.47 17.50
N GLU A 2 -0.63 8.61 17.49
CA GLU A 2 0.85 8.65 17.47
C GLU A 2 1.55 7.89 18.62
N PHE A 3 0.94 7.86 19.81
CA PHE A 3 1.50 7.15 20.96
C PHE A 3 1.20 5.65 21.01
N VAL A 4 0.31 5.13 20.15
CA VAL A 4 -0.12 3.72 20.21
C VAL A 4 1.05 2.79 19.91
N MET A 5 1.85 3.11 18.89
CA MET A 5 2.95 2.25 18.46
C MET A 5 4.13 2.26 19.46
N PRO A 6 4.58 3.42 19.97
CA PRO A 6 5.56 3.45 21.06
C PRO A 6 5.07 2.75 22.32
N ALA A 7 3.81 2.95 22.72
CA ALA A 7 3.24 2.30 23.90
C ALA A 7 3.21 0.77 23.75
N PHE A 8 2.82 0.27 22.58
CA PHE A 8 2.85 -1.16 22.28
C PHE A 8 4.26 -1.74 22.38
N ALA A 9 5.27 -1.07 21.80
CA ALA A 9 6.66 -1.49 21.90
C ALA A 9 7.13 -1.55 23.37
N CYS A 10 6.81 -0.53 24.17
CA CYS A 10 7.12 -0.52 25.60
C CYS A 10 6.45 -1.69 26.34
N ILE A 11 5.18 -1.98 26.06
CA ILE A 11 4.46 -3.10 26.69
C ILE A 11 5.16 -4.43 26.39
N VAL A 12 5.56 -4.67 25.14
CA VAL A 12 6.26 -5.90 24.73
C VAL A 12 7.61 -6.04 25.45
N VAL A 13 8.39 -4.96 25.53
CA VAL A 13 9.69 -4.96 26.23
C VAL A 13 9.52 -5.21 27.72
N VAL A 14 8.61 -4.49 28.38
CA VAL A 14 8.32 -4.66 29.82
C VAL A 14 7.82 -6.07 30.10
N PHE A 15 6.95 -6.63 29.25
CA PHE A 15 6.49 -8.01 29.37
C PHE A 15 7.63 -9.02 29.27
N GLY A 16 8.55 -8.84 28.32
CA GLY A 16 9.75 -9.66 28.17
C GLY A 16 10.67 -9.60 29.40
N LEU A 17 10.84 -8.41 29.98
CA LEU A 17 11.61 -8.21 31.22
C LEU A 17 10.95 -8.90 32.42
N ILE A 18 9.63 -8.78 32.59
CA ILE A 18 8.87 -9.47 33.67
C ILE A 18 9.02 -10.99 33.56
N LYS A 19 9.01 -11.52 32.33
CA LYS A 19 9.20 -12.95 32.05
C LYS A 19 10.67 -13.39 32.10
N LYS A 20 11.60 -12.49 32.43
CA LYS A 20 13.05 -12.75 32.49
C LYS A 20 13.62 -13.33 31.19
N VAL A 21 13.06 -12.90 30.06
CA VAL A 21 13.58 -13.24 28.72
C VAL A 21 14.75 -12.31 28.42
N PRO A 22 15.84 -12.79 27.78
CA PRO A 22 16.90 -11.93 27.28
C PRO A 22 16.39 -11.11 26.08
N VAL A 23 15.65 -10.04 26.35
CA VAL A 23 14.91 -9.25 25.35
C VAL A 23 15.81 -8.76 24.22
N PHE A 24 17.03 -8.32 24.55
CA PHE A 24 17.99 -7.83 23.57
C PHE A 24 18.46 -8.95 22.62
N ASP A 25 18.79 -10.13 23.14
CA ASP A 25 19.25 -11.26 22.31
C ASP A 25 18.15 -11.76 21.37
N VAL A 26 16.92 -11.86 21.88
CA VAL A 26 15.74 -12.24 21.07
C VAL A 26 15.47 -11.19 19.98
N PHE A 27 15.61 -9.90 20.31
CA PHE A 27 15.49 -8.82 19.33
C PHE A 27 16.54 -8.95 18.21
N ILE A 28 17.81 -9.17 18.57
CA ILE A 28 18.89 -9.34 17.58
C ILE A 28 18.65 -10.57 16.70
N SER A 29 18.17 -11.68 17.27
CA SER A 29 17.79 -12.87 16.51
C SER A 29 16.67 -12.57 15.51
N GLY A 30 15.58 -11.94 15.97
CA GLY A 30 14.46 -11.55 15.11
C GLY A 30 14.86 -10.55 14.03
N ALA A 31 15.76 -9.61 14.35
CA ALA A 31 16.30 -8.67 13.37
C ALA A 31 17.09 -9.38 12.26
N LYS A 32 17.93 -10.37 12.60
CA LYS A 32 18.68 -11.18 11.61
C LYS A 32 17.74 -11.97 10.70
N GLU A 33 16.69 -12.58 11.25
CA GLU A 33 15.66 -13.26 10.47
C GLU A 33 14.93 -12.28 9.53
N GLY A 34 14.60 -11.09 10.03
CA GLY A 34 14.00 -10.02 9.25
C GLY A 34 14.86 -9.58 8.06
N VAL A 35 16.18 -9.46 8.24
CA VAL A 35 17.11 -9.16 7.13
C VAL A 35 17.10 -10.26 6.07
N LYS A 36 17.07 -11.53 6.49
CA LYS A 36 16.99 -12.66 5.56
C LYS A 36 15.68 -12.66 4.78
N LEU A 37 14.56 -12.32 5.42
CA LEU A 37 13.28 -12.15 4.76
C LEU A 37 13.33 -11.01 3.73
N LEU A 38 13.87 -9.85 4.13
CA LEU A 38 14.08 -8.69 3.26
C LEU A 38 14.84 -9.05 1.99
N TYR A 39 15.92 -9.83 2.10
CA TYR A 39 16.70 -10.29 0.94
C TYR A 39 15.87 -11.10 -0.05
N ASN A 40 14.92 -11.92 0.42
CA ASN A 40 14.06 -12.73 -0.45
C ASN A 40 12.97 -11.90 -1.14
N ILE A 41 12.38 -10.92 -0.44
CA ILE A 41 11.23 -10.14 -0.97
C ILE A 41 11.67 -8.90 -1.76
N ALA A 42 12.86 -8.34 -1.47
CA ALA A 42 13.32 -7.10 -2.08
C ALA A 42 13.35 -7.14 -3.61
N PRO A 43 13.83 -8.22 -4.28
CA PRO A 43 13.84 -8.29 -5.74
C PRO A 43 12.43 -8.15 -6.34
N THR A 44 11.44 -8.82 -5.74
CA THR A 44 10.06 -8.80 -6.21
C THR A 44 9.42 -7.42 -6.04
N ILE A 45 9.65 -6.79 -4.87
CA ILE A 45 9.14 -5.44 -4.60
C ILE A 45 9.79 -4.42 -5.54
N MET A 46 11.11 -4.49 -5.74
CA MET A 46 11.81 -3.60 -6.66
C MET A 46 11.31 -3.76 -8.10
N GLY A 47 11.09 -4.99 -8.56
CA GLY A 47 10.52 -5.26 -9.89
C GLY A 47 9.12 -4.69 -10.06
N LEU A 48 8.25 -4.85 -9.05
CA LEU A 48 6.91 -4.28 -9.05
C LEU A 48 6.93 -2.75 -9.09
N VAL A 49 7.70 -2.11 -8.21
CA VAL A 49 7.82 -0.64 -8.17
C VAL A 49 8.36 -0.11 -9.50
N PHE A 50 9.41 -0.73 -10.04
CA PHE A 50 9.98 -0.36 -11.33
C PHE A 50 8.98 -0.48 -12.49
N ALA A 51 8.24 -1.58 -12.57
CA ALA A 51 7.23 -1.79 -13.62
C ALA A 51 6.12 -0.72 -13.58
N VAL A 52 5.76 -0.28 -12.38
CA VAL A 52 4.69 0.68 -12.14
C VAL A 52 5.15 2.09 -12.44
N ASP A 53 6.38 2.44 -12.08
CA ASP A 53 6.98 3.71 -12.46
C ASP A 53 7.16 3.82 -13.97
N LEU A 54 7.54 2.73 -14.65
CA LEU A 54 7.56 2.67 -16.12
C LEU A 54 6.17 2.85 -16.72
N LEU A 55 5.14 2.19 -16.17
CA LEU A 55 3.77 2.31 -16.66
C LEU A 55 3.19 3.72 -16.47
N GLN A 56 3.51 4.38 -15.35
CA GLN A 56 3.14 5.77 -15.10
C GLN A 56 3.90 6.73 -16.04
N SER A 57 5.21 6.58 -16.15
CA SER A 57 6.06 7.49 -16.94
C SER A 57 5.84 7.35 -18.46
N SER A 58 5.34 6.20 -18.92
CA SER A 58 5.05 5.95 -20.34
C SER A 58 3.73 6.54 -20.83
N GLY A 59 2.87 7.07 -19.95
CA GLY A 59 1.52 7.53 -20.30
C GLY A 59 0.54 6.39 -20.61
N ALA A 60 0.92 5.13 -20.37
CA ALA A 60 0.06 3.98 -20.57
C ALA A 60 -1.18 4.02 -19.65
N ILE A 61 -1.02 4.51 -18.42
CA ILE A 61 -2.15 4.71 -17.50
C ILE A 61 -3.15 5.72 -18.08
N ASP A 62 -2.69 6.81 -18.67
CA ASP A 62 -3.59 7.81 -19.29
C ASP A 62 -4.34 7.22 -20.49
N ALA A 63 -3.66 6.42 -21.31
CA ALA A 63 -4.29 5.72 -22.43
C ALA A 63 -5.36 4.71 -21.97
N ILE A 64 -5.09 3.95 -20.91
CA ILE A 64 -6.07 3.03 -20.30
C ILE A 64 -7.26 3.82 -19.74
N CYS A 65 -7.00 4.94 -19.06
CA CYS A 65 -8.05 5.80 -18.54
C CYS A 65 -8.95 6.32 -19.67
N ALA A 66 -8.38 6.81 -20.77
CA ALA A 66 -9.13 7.30 -21.92
C ALA A 66 -9.99 6.20 -22.58
N LEU A 67 -9.52 4.95 -22.60
CA LEU A 67 -10.26 3.81 -23.13
C LEU A 67 -11.44 3.39 -22.23
N ILE A 68 -11.27 3.45 -20.91
CA ILE A 68 -12.28 3.03 -19.92
C ILE A 68 -13.28 4.16 -19.62
N GLN A 69 -12.90 5.42 -19.85
CA GLN A 69 -13.74 6.58 -19.58
C GLN A 69 -15.18 6.49 -20.12
N PRO A 70 -15.45 6.10 -21.38
CA PRO A 70 -16.83 6.06 -21.89
C PRO A 70 -17.71 5.03 -21.18
N THR A 71 -17.16 3.89 -20.75
CA THR A 71 -17.91 2.87 -20.01
C THR A 71 -18.07 3.25 -18.54
N ALA A 72 -17.06 3.90 -17.95
CA ALA A 72 -17.12 4.46 -16.61
C ALA A 72 -18.20 5.54 -16.49
N GLU A 73 -18.26 6.48 -17.43
CA GLU A 73 -19.28 7.53 -17.47
C GLU A 73 -20.69 6.96 -17.64
N PHE A 74 -20.85 5.90 -18.46
CA PHE A 74 -22.12 5.19 -18.61
C PHE A 74 -22.60 4.54 -17.30
N LEU A 75 -21.67 4.02 -16.49
CA LEU A 75 -21.95 3.40 -15.19
C LEU A 75 -22.07 4.41 -14.04
N GLY A 76 -21.90 5.71 -14.31
CA GLY A 76 -21.89 6.76 -13.29
C GLY A 76 -20.63 6.75 -12.41
N PHE A 77 -19.55 6.11 -12.87
CA PHE A 77 -18.28 6.04 -12.16
C PHE A 77 -17.46 7.33 -12.42
N PRO A 78 -17.00 8.03 -11.37
CA PRO A 78 -16.27 9.27 -11.52
C PRO A 78 -14.89 9.02 -12.14
N LYS A 79 -14.60 9.70 -13.26
CA LYS A 79 -13.38 9.55 -14.05
C LYS A 79 -12.11 9.85 -13.26
N GLU A 80 -12.21 10.74 -12.27
CA GLU A 80 -11.08 11.19 -11.45
C GLU A 80 -10.53 10.06 -10.56
N ILE A 81 -11.30 8.98 -10.36
CA ILE A 81 -10.92 7.83 -9.54
C ILE A 81 -10.18 6.74 -10.33
N VAL A 82 -10.25 6.75 -11.66
CA VAL A 82 -9.65 5.68 -12.49
C VAL A 82 -8.15 5.48 -12.22
N PRO A 83 -7.31 6.54 -12.10
CA PRO A 83 -5.90 6.38 -11.74
C PRO A 83 -5.72 5.74 -10.35
N LEU A 84 -6.59 6.08 -9.39
CA LEU A 84 -6.56 5.51 -8.04
C LEU A 84 -6.91 4.01 -8.07
N VAL A 85 -7.91 3.61 -8.86
CA VAL A 85 -8.30 2.19 -9.02
C VAL A 85 -7.16 1.35 -9.58
N LEU A 86 -6.40 1.90 -10.54
CA LEU A 86 -5.27 1.19 -11.14
C LEU A 86 -4.07 1.10 -10.19
N LEU A 87 -3.79 2.17 -9.44
CA LEU A 87 -2.62 2.22 -8.56
C LEU A 87 -2.85 1.54 -7.21
N ARG A 88 -4.08 1.49 -6.70
CA ARG A 88 -4.41 0.96 -5.37
C ARG A 88 -4.00 -0.50 -5.15
N PRO A 89 -4.25 -1.45 -6.08
CA PRO A 89 -3.79 -2.83 -5.94
C PRO A 89 -2.26 -2.98 -5.93
N VAL A 90 -1.53 -1.97 -6.39
CA VAL A 90 -0.10 -2.01 -6.60
C VAL A 90 0.65 -1.36 -5.43
N SER A 91 0.26 -0.15 -5.04
CA SER A 91 1.03 0.70 -4.12
C SER A 91 0.13 1.44 -3.13
N GLY A 92 0.39 1.23 -1.84
CA GLY A 92 -0.36 1.84 -0.74
C GLY A 92 0.00 3.31 -0.56
N SER A 93 1.31 3.61 -0.59
CA SER A 93 1.81 4.99 -0.50
C SER A 93 1.47 5.81 -1.74
N GLY A 94 1.62 5.23 -2.94
CA GLY A 94 1.25 5.89 -4.21
C GLY A 94 -0.25 6.19 -4.30
N SER A 95 -1.10 5.22 -3.94
CA SER A 95 -2.55 5.44 -3.87
C SER A 95 -2.96 6.48 -2.82
N THR A 96 -2.25 6.56 -1.69
CA THR A 96 -2.50 7.59 -0.67
C THR A 96 -2.16 9.00 -1.19
N ALA A 97 -1.09 9.14 -1.97
CA ALA A 97 -0.73 10.41 -2.62
C ALA A 97 -1.81 10.84 -3.63
N LEU A 98 -2.27 9.92 -4.49
CA LEU A 98 -3.36 10.19 -5.44
C LEU A 98 -4.68 10.53 -4.74
N LEU A 99 -5.01 9.82 -3.66
CA LEU A 99 -6.20 10.10 -2.85
C LEU A 99 -6.16 11.50 -2.26
N THR A 100 -4.99 11.91 -1.74
CA THR A 100 -4.80 13.27 -1.19
C THR A 100 -4.91 14.33 -2.27
N ALA A 101 -4.38 14.08 -3.46
CA ALA A 101 -4.55 14.97 -4.61
C ALA A 101 -6.02 15.10 -5.02
N LEU A 102 -6.76 13.98 -5.08
CA LEU A 102 -8.20 13.93 -5.32
C LEU A 102 -9.01 14.73 -4.31
N TYR A 103 -8.68 14.64 -3.01
CA TYR A 103 -9.34 15.44 -1.99
C TYR A 103 -9.06 16.93 -2.14
N LYS A 104 -7.87 17.31 -2.61
CA LYS A 104 -7.56 18.72 -2.88
C LYS A 104 -8.30 19.26 -4.11
N THR A 105 -8.50 18.44 -5.14
CA THR A 105 -9.14 18.88 -6.39
C THR A 105 -10.66 18.82 -6.34
N CYS A 106 -11.24 17.72 -5.86
CA CYS A 106 -12.68 17.47 -5.86
C CYS A 106 -13.34 17.74 -4.50
N GLY A 107 -12.55 17.82 -3.42
CA GLY A 107 -13.07 17.84 -2.06
C GLY A 107 -13.44 16.43 -1.57
N PRO A 108 -13.21 16.10 -0.28
CA PRO A 108 -13.51 14.79 0.28
C PRO A 108 -15.02 14.47 0.31
N ASP A 109 -15.88 15.49 0.45
CA ASP A 109 -17.35 15.31 0.51
C ASP A 109 -18.01 15.15 -0.87
N SER A 110 -17.26 15.37 -1.95
CA SER A 110 -17.76 15.13 -3.31
C SER A 110 -18.07 13.66 -3.53
N PHE A 111 -18.86 13.35 -4.56
CA PHE A 111 -19.12 11.96 -4.94
C PHE A 111 -17.83 11.21 -5.30
N ALA A 112 -16.91 11.88 -6.01
CA ALA A 112 -15.59 11.35 -6.31
C ALA A 112 -14.75 11.15 -5.05
N GLY A 113 -14.75 12.12 -4.13
CA GLY A 113 -14.06 12.03 -2.84
C GLY A 113 -14.56 10.84 -2.01
N ARG A 114 -15.87 10.72 -1.81
CA ARG A 114 -16.48 9.61 -1.05
C ARG A 114 -16.20 8.25 -1.68
N THR A 115 -16.31 8.13 -3.00
CA THR A 115 -16.02 6.88 -3.71
C THR A 115 -14.53 6.50 -3.59
N ALA A 116 -13.63 7.50 -3.65
CA ALA A 116 -12.21 7.30 -3.45
C ALA A 116 -11.89 6.89 -2.00
N SER A 117 -12.59 7.45 -1.01
CA SER A 117 -12.49 7.04 0.39
C SER A 117 -12.92 5.58 0.60
N VAL A 118 -14.04 5.18 -0.02
CA VAL A 118 -14.53 3.79 0.03
C VAL A 118 -13.49 2.86 -0.57
N LEU A 119 -12.98 3.18 -1.76
CA LEU A 119 -11.97 2.36 -2.43
C LEU A 119 -10.67 2.26 -1.62
N ALA A 120 -10.21 3.36 -1.04
CA ALA A 120 -9.03 3.38 -0.18
C ALA A 120 -9.22 2.57 1.12
N GLY A 121 -10.42 2.58 1.70
CA GLY A 121 -10.73 1.87 2.93
C GLY A 121 -11.11 0.39 2.76
N SER A 122 -11.61 0.00 1.58
CA SER A 122 -12.11 -1.36 1.32
C SER A 122 -11.13 -2.27 0.57
N SER A 123 -10.02 -1.73 0.08
CA SER A 123 -9.04 -2.48 -0.70
C SER A 123 -7.62 -2.31 -0.18
N GLU A 124 -6.84 -3.39 -0.29
CA GLU A 124 -5.42 -3.47 0.01
C GLU A 124 -4.59 -3.46 -1.29
N THR A 125 -3.26 -3.39 -1.16
CA THR A 125 -2.30 -3.55 -2.25
C THR A 125 -2.22 -5.01 -2.73
N THR A 126 -3.26 -5.48 -3.41
CA THR A 126 -3.44 -6.88 -3.80
C THR A 126 -2.23 -7.48 -4.54
N PHE A 127 -1.66 -6.81 -5.55
CA PHE A 127 -0.49 -7.34 -6.27
C PHE A 127 0.77 -7.39 -5.40
N TYR A 128 0.96 -6.39 -4.53
CA TYR A 128 2.04 -6.40 -3.56
C TYR A 128 1.86 -7.53 -2.53
N ALA A 129 0.64 -7.73 -2.03
CA ALA A 129 0.31 -8.80 -1.11
C ALA A 129 0.56 -10.18 -1.76
N ILE A 130 0.12 -10.39 -3.01
CA ILE A 130 0.39 -11.62 -3.77
C ILE A 130 1.91 -11.81 -3.94
N ALA A 131 2.63 -10.79 -4.38
CA ALA A 131 4.09 -10.86 -4.54
C ALA A 131 4.81 -11.23 -3.22
N MET A 132 4.36 -10.69 -2.09
CA MET A 132 4.90 -11.00 -0.77
C MET A 132 4.53 -12.42 -0.33
N TYR A 133 3.25 -12.77 -0.37
CA TYR A 133 2.78 -14.07 0.13
C TYR A 133 3.28 -15.23 -0.73
N PHE A 134 3.26 -15.10 -2.05
CA PHE A 134 3.71 -16.16 -2.97
C PHE A 134 5.21 -16.10 -3.27
N GLY A 135 5.87 -14.94 -3.14
CA GLY A 135 7.33 -14.85 -3.27
C GLY A 135 8.10 -15.50 -2.12
N CYS A 136 7.46 -15.67 -0.96
CA CYS A 136 8.02 -16.40 0.18
C CYS A 136 7.80 -17.92 0.11
N ILE A 137 6.97 -18.41 -0.81
CA ILE A 137 6.72 -19.84 -1.00
C ILE A 137 7.76 -20.36 -1.99
N ARG A 138 8.62 -21.27 -1.51
CA ARG A 138 9.51 -22.08 -2.35
C ARG A 138 8.83 -23.38 -2.74
#